data_AF-A0AAV9SF66-F1
#
_entry.id   AF-A0AAV9SF66-F1
#
_cell.length_a   1.000
_cell.length_b   1.000
_cell.length_c   1.000
_cell.angle_alpha   90.00
_cell.angle_beta   90.00
_cell.angle_gamma   90.00
#
_symmetry.space_group_name_H-M   'P 1'
#
loop_
_entity.id
_entity.type
_entity.pdbx_description
1 polymer ?
#
loop_
_entity_poly.entity_id
_entity_poly.type
_entity_poly.pdbx_seq_one_letter_code
_entity_poly.pdbx_strand_id
1 'polypeptide(L)'
;MDEAVSKLSGPGVELEKALAWLAEKSKEEHFSLTDIWGVLTSAGIMKQMDPRHLSEEASRNATNPYPIYCALEKHCFSNGPLEGKWFEVSPHEAGFTELNLFVETSLLGSKFQNGELVEKKPEMDMVRLQGVLGCALAHGEAIRDVIPPWLNVPIDDVAEEYLHMYNVLKNLITLTSSTIKDPAALSELDKLQKILHDKVNHNESGLLESLSPEERKSLFQQWSLELVGAVEACGRSLDDGAFKTSISFLTKQALPLVLKWEWGTTSNFLYEFHDASVPECLQSKERFHLVDAGLLINMAYPSFLGDKRDIDLMIAPESSAGIMFELCAPENFLFCLSIYSSQSSDDSTIQIKTIALHCVLAGATLESI
;
A
#
# COMPACT_ATOMS: atom_id res chain seq x y z
N MET A 1 -17.42 8.37 17.52
CA MET A 1 -16.26 7.68 18.12
C MET A 1 -16.63 6.25 18.49
N ASP A 2 -17.74 6.05 19.22
CA ASP A 2 -18.20 4.73 19.69
C ASP A 2 -18.40 3.68 18.60
N GLU A 3 -18.90 4.06 17.42
CA GLU A 3 -19.08 3.10 16.31
C GLU A 3 -17.74 2.64 15.71
N ALA A 4 -16.79 3.55 15.51
CA ALA A 4 -15.46 3.22 14.99
C ALA A 4 -14.65 2.37 15.99
N VAL A 5 -14.71 2.73 17.28
CA VAL A 5 -14.09 1.95 18.37
C VAL A 5 -14.74 0.57 18.48
N SER A 6 -16.08 0.50 18.47
CA SER A 6 -16.80 -0.77 18.50
C SER A 6 -16.47 -1.67 17.30
N LYS A 7 -16.20 -1.09 16.13
CA LYS A 7 -15.79 -1.84 14.92
C LYS A 7 -14.37 -2.39 15.05
N LEU A 8 -13.40 -1.56 15.43
CA LEU A 8 -12.00 -1.97 15.58
C LEU A 8 -11.79 -2.94 16.76
N SER A 9 -12.59 -2.80 17.81
CA SER A 9 -12.62 -3.73 18.96
C SER A 9 -13.50 -4.95 18.73
N GLY A 10 -14.30 -4.96 17.66
CA GLY A 10 -15.23 -6.04 17.31
C GLY A 10 -14.54 -7.27 16.71
N PRO A 11 -15.32 -8.34 16.44
CA PRO A 11 -14.81 -9.50 15.71
C PRO A 11 -14.35 -9.08 14.31
N GLY A 12 -13.25 -9.68 13.85
CA GLY A 12 -12.73 -9.46 12.49
C GLY A 12 -13.67 -9.99 11.41
N VAL A 13 -13.32 -9.69 10.16
CA VAL A 13 -14.04 -10.21 8.98
C VAL A 13 -13.81 -11.72 8.87
N GLU A 14 -14.87 -12.48 8.62
CA GLU A 14 -14.79 -13.92 8.35
C GLU A 14 -13.94 -14.20 7.10
N LEU A 15 -13.05 -15.18 7.19
CA LEU A 15 -12.15 -15.55 6.10
C LEU A 15 -12.93 -15.87 4.82
N GLU A 16 -14.04 -16.58 4.94
CA GLU A 16 -14.91 -16.95 3.82
C GLU A 16 -15.42 -15.73 3.06
N LYS A 17 -15.76 -14.64 3.76
CA LYS A 17 -16.22 -13.38 3.14
C LYS A 17 -15.07 -12.70 2.37
N ALA A 18 -13.88 -12.67 2.96
CA ALA A 18 -12.67 -12.14 2.32
C ALA A 18 -12.30 -12.92 1.06
N LEU A 19 -12.35 -14.25 1.13
CA LEU A 19 -12.07 -15.12 -0.02
C LEU A 19 -13.13 -15.02 -1.11
N ALA A 20 -14.41 -14.89 -0.74
CA ALA A 20 -15.48 -14.69 -1.72
C ALA A 20 -15.27 -13.40 -2.53
N TRP A 21 -14.88 -12.31 -1.88
CA TRP A 21 -14.54 -11.06 -2.57
C TRP A 21 -13.35 -11.24 -3.51
N LEU A 22 -12.26 -11.89 -3.05
CA LEU A 22 -11.10 -12.18 -3.91
C LEU A 22 -11.47 -13.07 -5.10
N ALA A 23 -12.33 -14.06 -4.91
CA ALA A 23 -12.79 -14.94 -5.98
C ALA A 23 -13.53 -14.17 -7.06
N GLU A 24 -14.38 -13.21 -6.70
CA GLU A 24 -15.04 -12.33 -7.67
C GLU A 24 -14.05 -11.42 -8.37
N LYS A 25 -13.16 -10.74 -7.64
CA LYS A 25 -12.16 -9.83 -8.23
C LYS A 25 -11.15 -10.53 -9.14
N SER A 26 -10.84 -11.79 -8.86
CA SER A 26 -9.90 -12.58 -9.67
C SER A 26 -10.37 -12.88 -11.09
N LYS A 27 -11.64 -12.61 -11.41
CA LYS A 27 -12.20 -12.71 -12.77
C LYS A 27 -11.95 -11.45 -13.61
N GLU A 28 -11.51 -10.36 -12.99
CA GLU A 28 -11.30 -9.08 -13.64
C GLU A 28 -9.92 -8.98 -14.32
N GLU A 29 -9.84 -8.19 -15.40
CA GLU A 29 -8.61 -8.01 -16.20
C GLU A 29 -7.43 -7.43 -15.40
N HIS A 30 -7.71 -6.66 -14.35
CA HIS A 30 -6.72 -5.93 -13.55
C HIS A 30 -6.50 -6.52 -12.16
N PHE A 31 -6.86 -7.80 -11.96
CA PHE A 31 -6.55 -8.49 -10.72
C PHE A 31 -5.03 -8.53 -10.49
N SER A 32 -4.58 -8.02 -9.35
CA SER A 32 -3.16 -7.83 -9.03
C SER A 32 -2.88 -8.01 -7.54
N LEU A 33 -1.61 -7.88 -7.11
CA LEU A 33 -1.29 -7.96 -5.67
C LEU A 33 -2.06 -6.92 -4.86
N THR A 34 -2.46 -5.80 -5.45
CA THR A 34 -3.30 -4.78 -4.81
C THR A 34 -4.61 -5.34 -4.27
N ASP A 35 -5.24 -6.30 -4.97
CA ASP A 35 -6.48 -6.92 -4.49
C ASP A 35 -6.26 -7.75 -3.23
N ILE A 36 -5.14 -8.48 -3.21
CA ILE A 36 -4.74 -9.29 -2.07
C ILE A 36 -4.45 -8.37 -0.89
N TRP A 37 -3.66 -7.32 -1.09
CA TRP A 37 -3.38 -6.31 -0.08
C TRP A 37 -4.64 -5.57 0.38
N GLY A 38 -5.56 -5.26 -0.52
CA GLY A 38 -6.84 -4.64 -0.21
C GLY A 38 -7.64 -5.48 0.78
N VAL A 39 -7.72 -6.80 0.56
CA VAL A 39 -8.35 -7.72 1.51
C VAL A 39 -7.58 -7.79 2.82
N LEU A 40 -6.25 -7.88 2.78
CA LEU A 40 -5.45 -7.96 4.00
C LEU A 40 -5.61 -6.71 4.87
N THR A 41 -5.55 -5.52 4.27
CA THR A 41 -5.75 -4.24 4.95
C THR A 41 -7.18 -4.12 5.46
N SER A 42 -8.17 -4.38 4.60
CA SER A 42 -9.59 -4.24 4.96
C SER A 42 -10.00 -5.26 6.04
N ALA A 43 -9.77 -6.54 5.79
CA ALA A 43 -10.22 -7.63 6.67
C ALA A 43 -9.31 -7.82 7.89
N GLY A 44 -7.99 -7.75 7.71
CA GLY A 44 -7.02 -8.04 8.76
C GLY A 44 -6.73 -6.86 9.68
N ILE A 45 -6.54 -5.67 9.12
CA ILE A 45 -6.18 -4.46 9.90
C ILE A 45 -7.44 -3.69 10.30
N MET A 46 -8.25 -3.31 9.31
CA MET A 46 -9.46 -2.50 9.53
C MET A 46 -10.61 -3.30 10.11
N LYS A 47 -10.53 -4.64 10.07
CA LYS A 47 -11.59 -5.57 10.50
C LYS A 47 -12.95 -5.29 9.84
N GLN A 48 -12.92 -4.70 8.65
CA GLN A 48 -14.11 -4.33 7.88
C GLN A 48 -13.81 -4.40 6.39
N MET A 49 -14.68 -5.07 5.64
CA MET A 49 -14.72 -4.95 4.19
C MET A 49 -15.88 -4.04 3.79
N ASP A 50 -15.53 -2.88 3.22
CA ASP A 50 -16.48 -1.93 2.68
C ASP A 50 -16.48 -2.01 1.14
N PRO A 51 -17.44 -2.70 0.51
CA PRO A 51 -17.46 -2.86 -0.94
C PRO A 51 -18.08 -1.66 -1.66
N ARG A 52 -18.37 -0.56 -0.95
CA ARG A 52 -18.93 0.64 -1.57
C ARG A 52 -17.92 1.32 -2.48
N HIS A 53 -18.44 2.10 -3.40
CA HIS A 53 -17.66 2.97 -4.26
C HIS A 53 -17.43 4.34 -3.60
N LEU A 54 -16.29 4.96 -3.85
CA LEU A 54 -15.98 6.27 -3.27
C LEU A 54 -16.90 7.35 -3.86
N SER A 55 -17.30 7.20 -5.13
CA SER A 55 -18.22 8.12 -5.80
C SER A 55 -19.60 8.23 -5.14
N GLU A 56 -20.03 7.20 -4.40
CA GLU A 56 -21.30 7.23 -3.66
C GLU A 56 -21.29 8.29 -2.54
N GLU A 57 -20.11 8.66 -2.02
CA GLU A 57 -19.96 9.71 -1.01
C GLU A 57 -20.25 11.12 -1.56
N ALA A 58 -20.20 11.33 -2.88
CA ALA A 58 -20.47 12.63 -3.49
C ALA A 58 -21.91 13.13 -3.21
N SER A 59 -22.83 12.19 -3.01
CA SER A 59 -24.25 12.45 -2.74
C SER A 59 -24.58 12.60 -1.25
N ARG A 60 -23.63 12.34 -0.34
CA ARG A 60 -23.89 12.37 1.09
C ARG A 60 -23.92 13.78 1.63
N ASN A 61 -24.79 14.00 2.62
CA ASN A 61 -24.90 15.28 3.31
C ASN A 61 -23.55 15.68 3.93
N ALA A 62 -23.26 16.99 3.92
CA ALA A 62 -22.01 17.60 4.40
C ALA A 62 -21.81 17.52 5.94
N THR A 63 -22.35 16.49 6.59
CA THR A 63 -22.16 16.22 8.03
C THR A 63 -20.78 15.67 8.36
N ASN A 64 -20.07 15.11 7.38
CA ASN A 64 -18.70 14.62 7.52
C ASN A 64 -17.73 15.48 6.69
N PRO A 65 -16.46 15.61 7.11
CA PRO A 65 -15.42 16.21 6.28
C PRO A 65 -15.31 15.52 4.93
N TYR A 66 -15.01 16.29 3.89
CA TYR A 66 -14.84 15.78 2.53
C TYR A 66 -13.60 14.87 2.46
N PRO A 67 -13.74 13.57 2.12
CA PRO A 67 -12.62 12.65 2.10
C PRO A 67 -11.75 12.87 0.86
N ILE A 68 -10.44 12.90 1.05
CA ILE A 68 -9.43 12.99 0.00
C ILE A 68 -8.37 11.94 0.30
N TYR A 69 -8.03 11.15 -0.71
CA TYR A 69 -7.00 10.12 -0.65
C TYR A 69 -5.88 10.45 -1.63
N CYS A 70 -4.66 10.02 -1.31
CA CYS A 70 -3.47 10.30 -2.09
C CYS A 70 -2.74 9.01 -2.44
N ALA A 71 -2.33 8.88 -3.69
CA ALA A 71 -1.44 7.85 -4.18
C ALA A 71 -0.31 8.50 -5.00
N LEU A 72 0.68 7.71 -5.36
CA LEU A 72 1.76 8.12 -6.26
C LEU A 72 1.74 7.30 -7.53
N GLU A 73 2.02 7.93 -8.66
CA GLU A 73 2.36 7.18 -9.86
C GLU A 73 3.81 6.69 -9.78
N LYS A 74 4.00 5.38 -9.95
CA LYS A 74 5.27 4.71 -9.69
C LYS A 74 6.35 4.98 -10.73
N HIS A 75 6.02 4.97 -12.03
CA HIS A 75 7.02 4.75 -13.09
C HIS A 75 7.42 6.00 -13.87
N CYS A 76 6.45 6.82 -14.24
CA CYS A 76 6.63 7.94 -15.16
C CYS A 76 7.55 9.03 -14.58
N PHE A 77 7.60 9.15 -13.26
CA PHE A 77 8.36 10.19 -12.57
C PHE A 77 9.56 9.65 -11.77
N SER A 78 9.91 8.37 -11.92
CA SER A 78 10.95 7.68 -11.12
C SER A 78 12.30 8.41 -11.10
N ASN A 79 12.66 9.07 -12.22
CA ASN A 79 13.95 9.76 -12.40
C ASN A 79 13.81 11.28 -12.55
N GLY A 80 12.61 11.84 -12.33
CA GLY A 80 12.30 13.27 -12.46
C GLY A 80 12.11 13.98 -11.12
N PRO A 81 11.87 15.30 -11.12
CA PRO A 81 11.50 16.05 -9.91
C PRO A 81 10.25 15.45 -9.23
N LEU A 82 10.05 15.78 -7.96
CA LEU A 82 8.88 15.32 -7.19
C LEU A 82 7.54 15.80 -7.77
N GLU A 83 7.61 16.84 -8.59
CA GLU A 83 6.50 17.48 -9.31
C GLU A 83 5.87 16.51 -10.33
N GLY A 84 4.58 16.21 -10.18
CA GLY A 84 3.78 15.40 -11.11
C GLY A 84 3.44 14.00 -10.62
N LYS A 85 3.98 13.59 -9.46
CA LYS A 85 3.79 12.24 -8.91
C LYS A 85 2.45 12.03 -8.22
N TRP A 86 1.79 13.10 -7.79
CA TRP A 86 0.66 13.01 -6.87
C TRP A 86 -0.65 12.74 -7.59
N PHE A 87 -1.26 11.63 -7.21
CA PHE A 87 -2.58 11.22 -7.67
C PHE A 87 -3.58 11.41 -6.54
N GLU A 88 -4.53 12.31 -6.75
CA GLU A 88 -5.62 12.56 -5.81
C GLU A 88 -6.83 11.70 -6.18
N VAL A 89 -7.50 11.15 -5.17
CA VAL A 89 -8.80 10.48 -5.32
C VAL A 89 -9.78 11.07 -4.31
N SER A 90 -10.89 11.61 -4.80
CA SER A 90 -11.98 12.15 -3.99
C SER A 90 -13.32 11.55 -4.45
N PRO A 91 -14.45 11.81 -3.76
CA PRO A 91 -15.76 11.35 -4.24
C PRO A 91 -16.15 11.83 -5.64
N HIS A 92 -15.71 13.01 -6.07
CA HIS A 92 -16.14 13.58 -7.34
C HIS A 92 -15.16 13.28 -8.47
N GLU A 93 -13.86 13.40 -8.18
CA GLU A 93 -12.82 13.31 -9.19
C GLU A 93 -11.57 12.59 -8.69
N ALA A 94 -10.85 12.01 -9.64
CA ALA A 94 -9.56 11.37 -9.44
C ALA A 94 -8.59 11.77 -10.55
N GLY A 95 -7.35 12.11 -10.22
CA GLY A 95 -6.44 12.66 -11.21
C GLY A 95 -5.09 13.12 -10.70
N PHE A 96 -4.29 13.65 -11.63
CA PHE A 96 -2.96 14.18 -11.38
C PHE A 96 -3.05 15.65 -10.98
N THR A 97 -2.63 15.96 -9.77
CA THR A 97 -2.87 17.28 -9.15
C THR A 97 -2.11 18.37 -9.89
N GLU A 98 -0.84 18.15 -10.18
CA GLU A 98 0.06 19.12 -10.81
C GLU A 98 -0.20 19.30 -12.31
N LEU A 99 -0.76 18.28 -12.96
CA LEU A 99 -1.20 18.39 -14.36
C LEU A 99 -2.57 19.07 -14.45
N ASN A 100 -3.29 19.18 -13.33
CA ASN A 100 -4.68 19.61 -13.27
C ASN A 100 -5.60 18.80 -14.21
N LEU A 101 -5.35 17.50 -14.34
CA LEU A 101 -6.10 16.59 -15.21
C LEU A 101 -6.79 15.52 -14.36
N PHE A 102 -8.11 15.48 -14.48
CA PHE A 102 -9.00 14.67 -13.64
C PHE A 102 -10.08 13.99 -14.48
N VAL A 103 -10.52 12.84 -14.00
CA VAL A 103 -11.73 12.15 -14.45
C VAL A 103 -12.71 12.03 -13.29
N GLU A 104 -13.99 11.81 -13.58
CA GLU A 104 -14.96 11.42 -12.55
C GLU A 104 -14.47 10.14 -11.85
N THR A 105 -14.56 10.08 -10.52
CA THR A 105 -14.08 8.93 -9.74
C THR A 105 -14.73 7.62 -10.18
N SER A 106 -15.99 7.67 -10.62
CA SER A 106 -16.72 6.51 -11.16
C SER A 106 -16.17 5.96 -12.48
N LEU A 107 -15.29 6.71 -13.15
CA LEU A 107 -14.60 6.33 -14.38
C LEU A 107 -13.14 5.92 -14.13
N LEU A 108 -12.61 6.06 -12.91
CA LEU A 108 -11.26 5.63 -12.57
C LEU A 108 -11.11 4.12 -12.82
N GLY A 109 -10.13 3.74 -13.65
CA GLY A 109 -9.92 2.36 -14.10
C GLY A 109 -10.64 1.98 -15.39
N SER A 110 -11.46 2.87 -15.97
CA SER A 110 -12.01 2.73 -17.33
C SER A 110 -10.95 3.00 -18.40
N LYS A 111 -11.17 2.52 -19.63
CA LYS A 111 -10.24 2.74 -20.74
C LYS A 111 -10.58 4.02 -21.49
N PHE A 112 -9.57 4.86 -21.67
CA PHE A 112 -9.66 6.06 -22.49
C PHE A 112 -8.63 6.01 -23.61
N GLN A 113 -8.88 6.77 -24.66
CA GLN A 113 -7.93 6.99 -25.74
C GLN A 113 -8.13 8.41 -26.26
N ASN A 114 -7.04 9.19 -26.30
CA ASN A 114 -7.04 10.58 -26.74
C ASN A 114 -8.13 11.44 -26.05
N GLY A 115 -8.31 11.24 -24.75
CA GLY A 115 -9.28 11.97 -23.93
C GLY A 115 -10.74 11.49 -24.05
N GLU A 116 -11.02 10.49 -24.88
CA GLU A 116 -12.37 9.92 -25.04
C GLU A 116 -12.50 8.59 -24.29
N LEU A 117 -13.65 8.39 -23.64
CA LEU A 117 -13.97 7.13 -22.96
C LEU A 117 -14.27 6.03 -23.99
N VAL A 118 -13.42 5.01 -24.06
CA VAL A 118 -13.55 3.88 -25.00
C VAL A 118 -14.33 2.72 -24.36
N GLU A 119 -14.02 2.38 -23.11
CA GLU A 119 -14.65 1.28 -22.39
C GLU A 119 -14.88 1.66 -20.93
N LYS A 120 -16.15 1.78 -20.52
CA LYS A 120 -16.49 1.95 -19.10
C LYS A 120 -16.27 0.64 -18.36
N LYS A 121 -15.39 0.66 -17.35
CA LYS A 121 -15.18 -0.43 -16.41
C LYS A 121 -15.90 -0.14 -15.08
N PRO A 122 -16.19 -1.16 -14.25
CA PRO A 122 -16.66 -0.93 -12.89
C PRO A 122 -15.66 -0.11 -12.07
N GLU A 123 -16.16 0.83 -11.25
CA GLU A 123 -15.35 1.59 -10.31
C GLU A 123 -14.67 0.65 -9.30
N MET A 124 -13.47 1.03 -8.85
CA MET A 124 -12.83 0.35 -7.72
C MET A 124 -13.66 0.55 -6.45
N ASP A 125 -13.93 -0.53 -5.73
CA ASP A 125 -14.52 -0.41 -4.40
C ASP A 125 -13.47 0.06 -3.38
N MET A 126 -13.94 0.45 -2.18
CA MET A 126 -13.06 0.91 -1.11
C MET A 126 -12.05 -0.15 -0.65
N VAL A 127 -12.33 -1.46 -0.83
CA VAL A 127 -11.36 -2.53 -0.50
C VAL A 127 -10.16 -2.46 -1.44
N ARG A 128 -10.39 -2.36 -2.75
CA ARG A 128 -9.30 -2.21 -3.73
C ARG A 128 -8.59 -0.87 -3.58
N LEU A 129 -9.32 0.22 -3.34
CA LEU A 129 -8.71 1.53 -3.10
C LEU A 129 -7.80 1.51 -1.86
N GLN A 130 -8.21 0.89 -0.75
CA GLN A 130 -7.34 0.70 0.42
C GLN A 130 -6.11 -0.17 0.10
N GLY A 131 -6.24 -1.13 -0.81
CA GLY A 131 -5.11 -1.89 -1.34
C GLY A 131 -4.09 -1.01 -2.07
N VAL A 132 -4.55 -0.03 -2.85
CA VAL A 132 -3.67 0.96 -3.52
C VAL A 132 -3.05 1.92 -2.51
N LEU A 133 -3.83 2.37 -1.53
CA LEU A 133 -3.39 3.40 -0.58
C LEU A 133 -2.56 2.86 0.58
N GLY A 134 -2.61 1.56 0.86
CA GLY A 134 -1.96 0.92 2.01
C GLY A 134 -0.98 -0.18 1.62
N CYS A 135 -0.38 -0.08 0.44
CA CYS A 135 0.53 -1.07 -0.10
C CYS A 135 2.01 -0.83 0.27
N ALA A 136 2.33 0.14 1.14
CA ALA A 136 3.70 0.38 1.58
C ALA A 136 4.36 -0.85 2.24
N LEU A 137 3.58 -1.67 2.96
CA LEU A 137 4.06 -2.94 3.56
C LEU A 137 4.55 -3.97 2.52
N ALA A 138 4.18 -3.77 1.25
CA ALA A 138 4.60 -4.59 0.12
C ALA A 138 5.81 -4.01 -0.63
N HIS A 139 6.26 -2.79 -0.33
CA HIS A 139 7.27 -2.07 -1.12
C HIS A 139 8.71 -2.26 -0.61
N GLY A 140 9.67 -1.96 -1.48
CA GLY A 140 11.11 -2.20 -1.28
C GLY A 140 11.75 -1.53 -0.07
N GLU A 141 11.25 -0.38 0.40
CA GLU A 141 11.81 0.25 1.61
C GLU A 141 11.53 -0.54 2.88
N ALA A 142 10.42 -1.28 2.94
CA ALA A 142 10.11 -2.22 4.01
C ALA A 142 11.03 -3.47 3.97
N ILE A 143 11.83 -3.66 2.91
CA ILE A 143 12.79 -4.78 2.85
C ILE A 143 13.94 -4.58 3.81
N ARG A 144 14.29 -3.34 4.19
CA ARG A 144 15.46 -3.07 5.05
C ARG A 144 15.44 -3.91 6.32
N ASP A 145 14.27 -4.11 6.90
CA ASP A 145 14.06 -4.89 8.13
C ASP A 145 14.13 -6.42 7.92
N VAL A 146 14.16 -6.88 6.67
CA VAL A 146 14.29 -8.30 6.31
C VAL A 146 15.56 -8.63 5.55
N ILE A 147 16.45 -7.66 5.30
CA ILE A 147 17.79 -7.92 4.75
C ILE A 147 18.57 -8.77 5.75
N PRO A 148 18.99 -9.99 5.39
CA PRO A 148 19.76 -10.83 6.31
C PRO A 148 21.14 -10.23 6.59
N PRO A 149 21.66 -10.31 7.84
CA PRO A 149 22.98 -9.77 8.18
C PRO A 149 24.15 -10.35 7.39
N TRP A 150 23.97 -11.52 6.78
CA TRP A 150 24.98 -12.19 5.96
C TRP A 150 25.02 -11.64 4.53
N LEU A 151 23.95 -11.00 4.05
CA LEU A 151 23.86 -10.41 2.72
C LEU A 151 24.51 -9.01 2.71
N ASN A 152 25.82 -8.97 3.00
CA ASN A 152 26.64 -7.74 3.02
C ASN A 152 27.19 -7.35 1.64
N VAL A 153 26.62 -7.90 0.58
CA VAL A 153 26.94 -7.52 -0.81
C VAL A 153 26.01 -6.38 -1.26
N PRO A 154 26.43 -5.54 -2.23
CA PRO A 154 25.49 -4.62 -2.89
C PRO A 154 24.29 -5.43 -3.39
N ILE A 155 23.09 -5.05 -2.93
CA ILE A 155 21.85 -5.69 -3.36
C ILE A 155 21.63 -5.29 -4.81
N ASP A 156 21.82 -6.25 -5.71
CA ASP A 156 21.43 -6.13 -7.11
C ASP A 156 19.93 -6.40 -7.27
N ASP A 157 19.37 -6.02 -8.43
CA ASP A 157 17.93 -6.12 -8.72
C ASP A 157 17.35 -7.51 -8.41
N VAL A 158 18.14 -8.57 -8.63
CA VAL A 158 17.68 -9.97 -8.47
C VAL A 158 17.64 -10.37 -6.99
N ALA A 159 18.63 -9.95 -6.20
CA ALA A 159 18.59 -10.11 -4.75
C ALA A 159 17.41 -9.32 -4.14
N GLU A 160 17.13 -8.13 -4.69
CA GLU A 160 15.99 -7.32 -4.27
C GLU A 160 14.65 -8.02 -4.57
N GLU A 161 14.48 -8.60 -5.77
CA GLU A 161 13.31 -9.39 -6.16
C GLU A 161 13.07 -10.58 -5.20
N TYR A 162 14.13 -11.30 -4.82
CA TYR A 162 14.05 -12.40 -3.87
C TYR A 162 13.55 -11.94 -2.49
N LEU A 163 14.11 -10.84 -1.98
CA LEU A 163 13.73 -10.28 -0.69
C LEU A 163 12.31 -9.69 -0.71
N HIS A 164 11.90 -9.06 -1.80
CA HIS A 164 10.52 -8.63 -2.04
C HIS A 164 9.54 -9.79 -1.89
N MET A 165 9.83 -10.90 -2.57
CA MET A 165 9.01 -12.11 -2.53
C MET A 165 8.88 -12.64 -1.10
N TYR A 166 10.00 -12.78 -0.38
CA TYR A 166 9.96 -13.20 1.02
C TYR A 166 9.13 -12.26 1.89
N ASN A 167 9.33 -10.94 1.77
CA ASN A 167 8.60 -9.96 2.58
C ASN A 167 7.09 -10.06 2.36
N VAL A 168 6.64 -10.18 1.11
CA VAL A 168 5.22 -10.34 0.79
C VAL A 168 4.68 -11.65 1.34
N LEU A 169 5.38 -12.77 1.16
CA LEU A 169 4.95 -14.06 1.72
C LEU A 169 4.88 -14.04 3.25
N LYS A 170 5.87 -13.44 3.91
CA LYS A 170 5.89 -13.26 5.37
C LYS A 170 4.69 -12.44 5.87
N ASN A 171 4.39 -11.34 5.20
CA ASN A 171 3.28 -10.47 5.57
C ASN A 171 1.93 -11.14 5.30
N LEU A 172 1.78 -11.84 4.16
CA LEU A 172 0.62 -12.66 3.86
C LEU A 172 0.37 -13.71 4.94
N ILE A 173 1.40 -14.43 5.37
CA ILE A 173 1.27 -15.44 6.44
C ILE A 173 0.89 -14.77 7.76
N THR A 174 1.59 -13.70 8.15
CA THR A 174 1.33 -12.98 9.41
C THR A 174 -0.13 -12.50 9.50
N LEU A 175 -0.62 -11.93 8.41
CA LEU A 175 -1.99 -11.43 8.33
C LEU A 175 -3.02 -12.57 8.21
N THR A 176 -2.69 -13.66 7.52
CA THR A 176 -3.56 -14.85 7.47
C THR A 176 -3.69 -15.46 8.88
N SER A 177 -2.57 -15.62 9.60
CA SER A 177 -2.55 -16.12 10.98
C SER A 177 -3.36 -15.25 11.94
N SER A 178 -3.43 -13.92 11.73
CA SER A 178 -4.24 -13.05 12.60
C SER A 178 -5.75 -13.20 12.41
N THR A 179 -6.18 -13.77 11.28
CA THR A 179 -7.61 -13.96 10.95
C THR A 179 -8.16 -15.35 11.31
N ILE A 180 -7.28 -16.32 11.59
CA ILE A 180 -7.65 -17.72 11.84
C ILE A 180 -7.70 -18.01 13.34
N LYS A 181 -8.67 -18.83 13.77
CA LYS A 181 -8.83 -19.27 15.16
C LYS A 181 -8.42 -20.72 15.41
N ASP A 182 -8.31 -21.53 14.36
CA ASP A 182 -7.98 -22.96 14.49
C ASP A 182 -6.50 -23.17 14.88
N PRO A 183 -6.21 -23.78 16.05
CA PRO A 183 -4.84 -24.01 16.49
C PRO A 183 -4.01 -24.92 15.58
N ALA A 184 -4.64 -25.89 14.89
CA ALA A 184 -3.94 -26.77 13.96
C ALA A 184 -3.48 -25.99 12.72
N ALA A 185 -4.38 -25.23 12.11
CA ALA A 185 -4.07 -24.30 11.02
C ALA A 185 -2.96 -23.30 11.38
N LEU A 186 -3.02 -22.70 12.58
CA LEU A 186 -1.99 -21.77 13.06
C LEU A 186 -0.63 -22.45 13.20
N SER A 187 -0.59 -23.68 13.73
CA SER A 187 0.67 -24.43 13.83
C SER A 187 1.31 -24.71 12.48
N GLU A 188 0.52 -24.97 11.43
CA GLU A 188 1.04 -25.17 10.07
C GLU A 188 1.57 -23.86 9.47
N LEU A 189 0.90 -22.73 9.70
CA LEU A 189 1.38 -21.41 9.26
C LEU A 189 2.66 -20.99 9.99
N ASP A 190 2.78 -21.28 11.30
CA ASP A 190 4.00 -21.03 12.07
C ASP A 190 5.18 -21.85 11.55
N LYS A 191 4.95 -23.12 11.18
CA LYS A 191 5.97 -23.96 10.54
C LYS A 191 6.39 -23.38 9.20
N LEU A 192 5.44 -22.94 8.37
CA LEU A 192 5.76 -22.30 7.09
C LEU A 192 6.56 -21.02 7.28
N GLN A 193 6.14 -20.16 8.21
CA GLN A 193 6.86 -18.92 8.53
C GLN A 193 8.31 -19.21 8.94
N LYS A 194 8.51 -20.23 9.77
CA LYS A 194 9.85 -20.69 10.16
C LYS A 194 10.67 -21.19 8.97
N ILE A 195 10.08 -22.00 8.09
CA ILE A 195 10.78 -22.51 6.88
C ILE A 195 11.26 -21.36 5.99
N LEU A 196 10.39 -20.37 5.74
CA LEU A 196 10.77 -19.21 4.91
C LEU A 196 11.85 -18.37 5.60
N HIS A 197 11.73 -18.17 6.91
CA HIS A 197 12.73 -17.44 7.71
C HIS A 197 14.09 -18.13 7.68
N ASP A 198 14.12 -19.44 7.89
CA ASP A 198 15.36 -20.25 7.90
C ASP A 198 16.04 -20.24 6.52
N LYS A 199 15.25 -20.29 5.42
CA LYS A 199 15.78 -20.18 4.06
C LYS A 199 16.47 -18.84 3.79
N VAL A 200 15.85 -17.74 4.22
CA VAL A 200 16.37 -16.38 4.00
C VAL A 200 17.54 -16.07 4.93
N ASN A 201 17.59 -16.64 6.13
CA ASN A 201 18.66 -16.39 7.11
C ASN A 201 19.79 -17.43 7.07
N HIS A 202 19.77 -18.35 6.11
CA HIS A 202 20.88 -19.26 5.88
C HIS A 202 22.07 -18.51 5.27
N ASN A 203 23.21 -18.50 5.97
CA ASN A 203 24.38 -17.74 5.54
C ASN A 203 25.04 -18.39 4.32
N GLU A 204 24.90 -17.73 3.17
CA GLU A 204 25.45 -18.14 1.88
C GLU A 204 26.50 -17.14 1.34
N SER A 205 27.10 -16.31 2.22
CA SER A 205 28.02 -15.25 1.80
C SER A 205 29.23 -15.80 1.02
N GLY A 206 29.80 -16.91 1.49
CA GLY A 206 30.94 -17.56 0.84
C GLY A 206 30.60 -18.14 -0.55
N LEU A 207 29.36 -18.62 -0.74
CA LEU A 207 28.89 -19.06 -2.05
C LEU A 207 28.75 -17.87 -2.99
N LEU A 208 28.05 -16.81 -2.56
CA LEU A 208 27.80 -15.61 -3.38
C LEU A 208 29.06 -14.88 -3.84
N GLU A 209 30.11 -14.85 -3.01
CA GLU A 209 31.41 -14.24 -3.34
C GLU A 209 32.14 -14.98 -4.48
N SER A 210 31.88 -16.28 -4.61
CA SER A 210 32.55 -17.14 -5.60
C SER A 210 31.87 -17.16 -6.97
N LEU A 211 30.63 -16.67 -7.08
CA LEU A 211 29.80 -16.77 -8.27
C LEU A 211 29.93 -15.55 -9.18
N SER A 212 29.84 -15.79 -10.49
CA SER A 212 29.62 -14.74 -11.48
C SER A 212 28.24 -14.08 -11.32
N PRO A 213 28.02 -12.87 -11.89
CA PRO A 213 26.72 -12.22 -11.88
C PRO A 213 25.58 -13.08 -12.47
N GLU A 214 25.85 -13.82 -13.54
CA GLU A 214 24.88 -14.71 -14.19
C GLU A 214 24.52 -15.92 -13.33
N GLU A 215 25.51 -16.51 -12.65
CA GLU A 215 25.29 -17.61 -11.72
C GLU A 215 24.52 -17.14 -10.48
N ARG A 216 24.86 -15.95 -9.95
CA ARG A 216 24.13 -15.33 -8.85
C ARG A 216 22.67 -15.09 -9.18
N LYS A 217 22.40 -14.55 -10.38
CA LYS A 217 21.03 -14.36 -10.87
C LYS A 217 20.26 -15.69 -10.91
N SER A 218 20.88 -16.73 -11.45
CA SER A 218 20.28 -18.07 -11.52
C SER A 218 20.00 -18.65 -10.12
N LEU A 219 20.90 -18.41 -9.17
CA LEU A 219 20.76 -18.85 -7.78
C LEU A 219 19.60 -18.15 -7.06
N PHE A 220 19.48 -16.83 -7.15
CA PHE A 220 18.36 -16.10 -6.55
C PHE A 220 17.02 -16.49 -7.18
N GLN A 221 16.98 -16.73 -8.49
CA GLN A 221 15.79 -17.26 -9.15
C GLN A 221 15.42 -18.65 -8.61
N GLN A 222 16.40 -19.53 -8.37
CA GLN A 222 16.17 -20.81 -7.73
C GLN A 222 15.63 -20.65 -6.30
N TRP A 223 16.23 -19.78 -5.49
CA TRP A 223 15.75 -19.54 -4.12
C TRP A 223 14.33 -18.98 -4.08
N SER A 224 13.98 -18.08 -5.00
CA SER A 224 12.61 -17.62 -5.18
C SER A 224 11.64 -18.78 -5.45
N LEU A 225 12.00 -19.70 -6.34
CA LEU A 225 11.20 -20.91 -6.60
C LEU A 225 11.13 -21.84 -5.39
N GLU A 226 12.16 -21.89 -4.55
CA GLU A 226 12.13 -22.66 -3.31
C GLU A 226 11.21 -22.07 -2.24
N LEU A 227 11.11 -20.74 -2.13
CA LEU A 227 10.12 -20.08 -1.28
C LEU A 227 8.70 -20.42 -1.73
N VAL A 228 8.45 -20.30 -3.05
CA VAL A 228 7.17 -20.69 -3.68
C VAL A 228 6.86 -22.16 -3.39
N GLY A 229 7.83 -23.05 -3.62
CA GLY A 229 7.68 -24.48 -3.38
C GLY A 229 7.38 -24.83 -1.92
N ALA A 230 7.92 -24.07 -0.96
CA ALA A 230 7.61 -24.24 0.46
C ALA A 230 6.14 -23.90 0.77
N VAL A 231 5.62 -22.81 0.20
CA VAL A 231 4.20 -22.42 0.35
C VAL A 231 3.28 -23.47 -0.27
N GLU A 232 3.62 -23.96 -1.47
CA GLU A 232 2.86 -25.02 -2.14
C GLU A 232 2.91 -26.36 -1.40
N ALA A 233 4.05 -26.70 -0.80
CA ALA A 233 4.21 -27.90 0.01
C ALA A 233 3.35 -27.83 1.28
N CYS A 234 3.36 -26.69 1.98
CA CYS A 234 2.51 -26.44 3.14
C CYS A 234 1.02 -26.58 2.77
N GLY A 235 0.57 -25.95 1.67
CA GLY A 235 -0.82 -26.08 1.22
C GLY A 235 -1.24 -27.53 0.92
N ARG A 236 -0.31 -28.40 0.49
CA ARG A 236 -0.57 -29.82 0.23
C ARG A 236 -0.59 -30.68 1.50
N SER A 237 0.18 -30.32 2.52
CA SER A 237 0.27 -31.08 3.79
C SER A 237 -0.90 -30.84 4.73
N LEU A 238 -1.74 -29.83 4.48
CA LEU A 238 -2.94 -29.58 5.27
C LEU A 238 -3.95 -30.73 5.18
N ASP A 239 -4.63 -30.98 6.29
CA ASP A 239 -5.76 -31.90 6.37
C ASP A 239 -6.92 -31.44 5.48
N ASP A 240 -7.65 -32.40 4.92
CA ASP A 240 -8.78 -32.08 4.04
C ASP A 240 -9.87 -31.34 4.82
N GLY A 241 -10.27 -30.18 4.31
CA GLY A 241 -11.26 -29.32 4.95
C GLY A 241 -11.29 -27.91 4.36
N ALA A 242 -12.16 -27.07 4.93
CA ALA A 242 -12.37 -25.70 4.46
C ALA A 242 -11.08 -24.84 4.50
N PHE A 243 -10.22 -25.07 5.49
CA PHE A 243 -8.95 -24.37 5.62
C PHE A 243 -7.99 -24.71 4.47
N LYS A 244 -7.82 -25.99 4.13
CA LYS A 244 -7.02 -26.41 2.97
C LYS A 244 -7.55 -25.84 1.66
N THR A 245 -8.87 -25.84 1.47
CA THR A 245 -9.49 -25.21 0.29
C THR A 245 -9.18 -23.72 0.21
N SER A 246 -9.26 -23.03 1.34
CA SER A 246 -8.96 -21.59 1.47
C SER A 246 -7.50 -21.28 1.13
N ILE A 247 -6.55 -22.01 1.72
CA ILE A 247 -5.13 -21.86 1.45
C ILE A 247 -4.82 -22.22 0.00
N SER A 248 -5.38 -23.31 -0.53
CA SER A 248 -5.17 -23.69 -1.92
C SER A 248 -5.64 -22.61 -2.89
N PHE A 249 -6.78 -21.96 -2.61
CA PHE A 249 -7.26 -20.83 -3.40
C PHE A 249 -6.30 -19.63 -3.31
N LEU A 250 -5.95 -19.19 -2.09
CA LEU A 250 -5.02 -18.07 -1.90
C LEU A 250 -3.68 -18.31 -2.58
N THR A 251 -3.11 -19.50 -2.41
CA THR A 251 -1.85 -19.90 -3.04
C THR A 251 -1.92 -19.82 -4.57
N LYS A 252 -3.01 -20.30 -5.18
CA LYS A 252 -3.21 -20.24 -6.64
C LYS A 252 -3.33 -18.82 -7.18
N GLN A 253 -3.94 -17.92 -6.42
CA GLN A 253 -4.10 -16.52 -6.84
C GLN A 253 -2.87 -15.67 -6.52
N ALA A 254 -2.28 -15.84 -5.35
CA ALA A 254 -1.20 -14.99 -4.84
C ALA A 254 0.15 -15.31 -5.49
N LEU A 255 0.54 -16.58 -5.60
CA LEU A 255 1.90 -16.92 -6.05
C LEU A 255 2.23 -16.42 -7.47
N PRO A 256 1.34 -16.55 -8.48
CA PRO A 256 1.63 -16.01 -9.81
C PRO A 256 1.80 -14.48 -9.79
N LEU A 257 1.04 -13.80 -8.94
CA LEU A 257 1.11 -12.34 -8.79
C LEU A 257 2.38 -11.90 -8.05
N VAL A 258 2.80 -12.64 -7.03
CA VAL A 258 4.06 -12.40 -6.31
C VAL A 258 5.26 -12.61 -7.25
N LEU A 259 5.22 -13.63 -8.10
CA LEU A 259 6.26 -13.90 -9.10
C LEU A 259 6.33 -12.82 -10.19
N LYS A 260 5.18 -12.33 -10.64
CA LYS A 260 5.11 -11.26 -11.65
C LYS A 260 5.45 -9.88 -11.07
N TRP A 261 5.24 -9.71 -9.77
CA TRP A 261 5.40 -8.45 -9.05
C TRP A 261 4.60 -7.29 -9.66
N GLU A 262 3.35 -7.56 -10.05
CA GLU A 262 2.45 -6.56 -10.61
C GLU A 262 1.40 -6.12 -9.58
N TRP A 263 1.27 -4.80 -9.40
CA TRP A 263 0.41 -4.15 -8.41
C TRP A 263 0.11 -2.72 -8.86
N GLY A 264 -0.96 -2.14 -8.31
CA GLY A 264 -1.37 -0.76 -8.55
C GLY A 264 -1.89 -0.50 -9.96
N THR A 265 -2.03 -1.54 -10.78
CA THR A 265 -2.33 -1.43 -12.21
C THR A 265 -3.71 -0.80 -12.42
N THR A 266 -3.72 0.39 -13.00
CA THR A 266 -4.94 1.15 -13.29
C THR A 266 -4.93 1.55 -14.77
N SER A 267 -6.09 1.47 -15.43
CA SER A 267 -6.22 1.96 -16.82
C SER A 267 -5.98 3.46 -16.87
N ASN A 268 -5.10 3.88 -17.76
CA ASN A 268 -4.63 5.24 -17.86
C ASN A 268 -5.60 6.11 -18.67
N PHE A 269 -6.22 7.10 -18.02
CA PHE A 269 -7.13 8.01 -18.71
C PHE A 269 -6.42 9.03 -19.63
N LEU A 270 -5.10 9.16 -19.51
CA LEU A 270 -4.25 10.02 -20.34
C LEU A 270 -3.63 9.29 -21.54
N TYR A 271 -4.01 8.04 -21.78
CA TYR A 271 -3.50 7.27 -22.91
C TYR A 271 -3.82 7.96 -24.24
N GLU A 272 -2.79 8.21 -25.05
CA GLU A 272 -2.81 8.98 -26.29
C GLU A 272 -3.38 10.39 -26.17
N PHE A 273 -3.44 10.95 -24.95
CA PHE A 273 -3.87 12.33 -24.74
C PHE A 273 -2.74 13.31 -25.09
N HIS A 274 -2.82 13.90 -26.29
CA HIS A 274 -1.79 14.77 -26.83
C HIS A 274 -1.86 16.20 -26.28
N ASP A 275 -1.28 16.42 -25.11
CA ASP A 275 -1.10 17.73 -24.50
C ASP A 275 0.37 17.94 -24.08
N ALA A 276 0.90 19.15 -24.29
CA ALA A 276 2.30 19.46 -24.00
C ALA A 276 2.65 19.44 -22.50
N SER A 277 1.65 19.59 -21.62
CA SER A 277 1.81 19.49 -20.17
C SER A 277 1.90 18.05 -19.67
N VAL A 278 1.48 17.07 -20.46
CA VAL A 278 1.44 15.66 -20.05
C VAL A 278 2.74 14.95 -20.43
N PRO A 279 3.43 14.29 -19.49
CA PRO A 279 4.63 13.52 -19.80
C PRO A 279 4.40 12.39 -20.79
N GLU A 280 5.37 12.12 -21.66
CA GLU A 280 5.31 11.07 -22.69
C GLU A 280 5.00 9.68 -22.11
N CYS A 281 5.49 9.37 -20.91
CA CYS A 281 5.22 8.11 -20.24
C CYS A 281 3.76 7.92 -19.82
N LEU A 282 2.99 9.01 -19.61
CA LEU A 282 1.53 8.94 -19.41
C LEU A 282 0.77 8.95 -20.75
N GLN A 283 1.35 9.44 -21.85
CA GLN A 283 0.68 9.39 -23.15
C GLN A 283 0.82 8.02 -23.84
N SER A 284 1.96 7.36 -23.65
CA SER A 284 2.35 6.16 -24.41
C SER A 284 1.85 4.84 -23.84
N LYS A 285 1.42 4.81 -22.58
CA LYS A 285 1.03 3.58 -21.88
C LYS A 285 -0.47 3.54 -21.62
N GLU A 286 -1.11 2.43 -21.97
CA GLU A 286 -2.53 2.18 -21.65
C GLU A 286 -2.81 2.08 -20.14
N ARG A 287 -1.76 1.92 -19.32
CA ARG A 287 -1.85 1.66 -17.89
C ARG A 287 -0.76 2.43 -17.13
N PHE A 288 -1.09 2.80 -15.91
CA PHE A 288 -0.19 3.41 -14.94
C PHE A 288 -0.32 2.67 -13.60
N HIS A 289 0.65 2.86 -12.72
CA HIS A 289 0.73 2.11 -11.46
C HIS A 289 0.65 3.07 -10.29
N LEU A 290 -0.41 2.91 -9.48
CA LEU A 290 -0.63 3.69 -8.27
C LEU A 290 -0.09 2.95 -7.05
N VAL A 291 0.63 3.68 -6.20
CA VAL A 291 1.23 3.15 -4.97
C VAL A 291 0.95 4.07 -3.79
N ASP A 292 1.14 3.54 -2.58
CA ASP A 292 1.00 4.26 -1.32
C ASP A 292 1.87 5.52 -1.30
N ALA A 293 1.25 6.67 -0.99
CA ALA A 293 1.96 7.94 -0.95
C ALA A 293 2.94 8.06 0.24
N GLY A 294 2.74 7.27 1.29
CA GLY A 294 3.64 7.17 2.43
C GLY A 294 5.05 6.69 2.05
N LEU A 295 5.21 6.06 0.88
CA LEU A 295 6.51 5.70 0.31
C LEU A 295 7.37 6.90 -0.08
N LEU A 296 6.76 8.08 -0.24
CA LEU A 296 7.49 9.31 -0.52
C LEU A 296 7.45 10.24 0.68
N ILE A 297 6.25 10.56 1.17
CA ILE A 297 6.04 11.42 2.34
C ILE A 297 4.86 10.83 3.12
N ASN A 298 5.10 10.52 4.39
CA ASN A 298 4.06 10.01 5.31
C ASN A 298 3.09 11.11 5.80
N MET A 299 2.75 12.07 4.93
CA MET A 299 1.83 13.18 5.17
C MET A 299 1.13 13.53 3.86
N ALA A 300 -0.21 13.59 3.89
CA ALA A 300 -1.04 13.83 2.71
C ALA A 300 -1.19 15.33 2.34
N TYR A 301 -0.33 16.22 2.83
CA TYR A 301 -0.50 17.66 2.61
C TYR A 301 -0.50 18.10 1.13
N PRO A 302 0.16 17.43 0.16
CA PRO A 302 0.18 17.91 -1.23
C PRO A 302 -1.20 18.06 -1.86
N SER A 303 -2.17 17.19 -1.55
CA SER A 303 -3.55 17.37 -2.01
C SER A 303 -4.28 18.53 -1.34
N PHE A 304 -3.77 19.05 -0.23
CA PHE A 304 -4.33 20.22 0.45
C PHE A 304 -3.58 21.52 0.11
N LEU A 305 -2.44 21.42 -0.58
CA LEU A 305 -1.67 22.57 -1.04
C LEU A 305 -1.98 22.84 -2.52
N GLY A 306 -2.44 24.05 -2.83
CA GLY A 306 -2.66 24.51 -4.20
C GLY A 306 -3.97 25.27 -4.39
N ASP A 307 -4.13 25.84 -5.58
CA ASP A 307 -5.22 26.79 -5.88
C ASP A 307 -6.63 26.17 -5.83
N LYS A 308 -6.74 24.84 -5.81
CA LYS A 308 -8.03 24.13 -5.71
C LYS A 308 -8.72 24.35 -4.36
N ARG A 309 -7.98 24.66 -3.30
CA ARG A 309 -8.51 24.70 -1.93
C ARG A 309 -7.96 25.89 -1.16
N ASP A 310 -8.87 26.70 -0.63
CA ASP A 310 -8.54 27.81 0.27
C ASP A 310 -8.47 27.28 1.71
N ILE A 311 -7.35 26.66 2.06
CA ILE A 311 -7.15 26.05 3.39
C ILE A 311 -6.51 27.07 4.34
N ASP A 312 -7.28 27.52 5.33
CA ASP A 312 -6.77 28.43 6.37
C ASP A 312 -6.01 27.71 7.50
N LEU A 313 -6.43 26.48 7.83
CA LEU A 313 -5.91 25.70 8.96
C LEU A 313 -5.83 24.22 8.59
N MET A 314 -4.63 23.65 8.74
CA MET A 314 -4.41 22.21 8.61
C MET A 314 -4.13 21.60 9.99
N ILE A 315 -4.95 20.64 10.40
CA ILE A 315 -4.69 19.77 11.55
C ILE A 315 -4.11 18.48 11.00
N ALA A 316 -2.82 18.23 11.24
CA ALA A 316 -2.11 17.07 10.72
C ALA A 316 -1.67 16.14 11.85
N PRO A 317 -2.42 15.06 12.13
CA PRO A 317 -1.97 13.99 13.00
C PRO A 317 -0.75 13.31 12.39
N GLU A 318 0.31 13.14 13.18
CA GLU A 318 1.53 12.46 12.75
C GLU A 318 1.68 11.12 13.51
N SER A 319 1.89 10.04 12.76
CA SER A 319 2.04 8.66 13.22
C SER A 319 3.29 7.95 12.66
N SER A 320 4.25 8.66 12.09
CA SER A 320 5.54 8.07 11.66
C SER A 320 6.28 7.41 12.83
N ALA A 321 6.95 6.28 12.55
CA ALA A 321 7.74 5.53 13.54
C ALA A 321 9.11 6.14 13.88
N GLY A 322 9.51 7.22 13.18
CA GLY A 322 10.81 7.88 13.27
C GLY A 322 10.80 9.17 14.11
N ILE A 323 11.75 10.07 13.80
CA ILE A 323 11.86 11.35 14.50
C ILE A 323 10.68 12.25 14.07
N MET A 324 9.93 12.74 15.05
CA MET A 324 8.85 13.70 14.82
C MET A 324 9.40 14.92 14.04
N PHE A 325 8.73 15.29 12.94
CA PHE A 325 9.08 16.40 12.03
C PHE A 325 10.24 16.19 11.06
N GLU A 326 10.84 14.99 10.96
CA GLU A 326 11.88 14.71 9.94
C GLU A 326 11.37 14.96 8.50
N LEU A 327 10.07 14.79 8.27
CA LEU A 327 9.40 14.99 6.97
C LEU A 327 8.71 16.36 6.80
N CYS A 328 8.60 17.17 7.86
CA CYS A 328 8.00 18.51 7.79
C CYS A 328 8.99 19.60 7.34
N ALA A 329 10.23 19.21 6.98
CA ALA A 329 11.33 20.11 6.68
C ALA A 329 11.75 20.15 5.19
N PRO A 330 10.84 20.39 4.22
CA PRO A 330 11.23 21.09 3.01
C PRO A 330 10.50 22.43 2.91
N GLU A 331 11.22 23.50 3.28
CA GLU A 331 11.08 24.92 2.89
C GLU A 331 9.73 25.66 2.95
N ASN A 332 8.60 25.02 3.28
CA ASN A 332 7.30 25.67 3.36
C ASN A 332 6.78 25.72 4.80
N PHE A 333 6.40 26.93 5.24
CA PHE A 333 5.86 27.22 6.56
C PHE A 333 4.62 26.38 6.86
N LEU A 334 4.79 25.28 7.58
CA LEU A 334 3.70 24.47 8.10
C LEU A 334 3.53 24.75 9.59
N PHE A 335 2.42 25.38 9.97
CA PHE A 335 2.00 25.42 11.37
C PHE A 335 1.42 24.04 11.73
N CYS A 336 2.25 23.14 12.24
CA CYS A 336 1.79 21.87 12.77
C CYS A 336 1.20 22.06 14.19
N LEU A 337 -0.08 21.79 14.35
CA LEU A 337 -0.74 21.72 15.64
C LEU A 337 -0.58 20.30 16.22
N SER A 338 0.14 20.16 17.33
CA SER A 338 0.25 18.87 18.02
C SER A 338 -0.80 18.75 19.12
N ILE A 339 -1.63 17.71 19.05
CA ILE A 339 -2.57 17.32 20.12
C ILE A 339 -1.95 16.16 20.90
N TYR A 340 -1.54 16.41 22.15
CA TYR A 340 -1.03 15.35 23.01
C TYR A 340 -2.18 14.59 23.67
N SER A 341 -2.23 13.28 23.45
CA SER A 341 -3.07 12.37 24.24
C SER A 341 -2.18 11.42 25.03
N SER A 342 -2.39 11.34 26.35
CA SER A 342 -1.81 10.30 27.20
C SER A 342 -2.93 9.43 27.74
N GLN A 343 -2.86 8.11 27.56
CA GLN A 343 -3.70 7.19 28.33
C GLN A 343 -3.23 7.19 29.79
N SER A 344 -4.11 7.53 30.73
CA SER A 344 -3.92 7.13 32.12
C SER A 344 -4.34 5.66 32.26
N SER A 345 -3.63 4.92 33.09
CA SER A 345 -3.89 3.48 33.35
C SER A 345 -5.20 3.21 34.08
N ASP A 346 -5.93 4.24 34.50
CA ASP A 346 -7.28 4.15 35.03
C ASP A 346 -8.15 5.18 34.30
N ASP A 347 -9.36 4.76 33.92
CA ASP A 347 -10.41 5.42 33.15
C ASP A 347 -10.29 5.47 31.61
N SER A 348 -11.36 4.98 30.97
CA SER A 348 -11.67 4.97 29.53
C SER A 348 -11.95 6.36 28.94
N THR A 349 -11.30 7.40 29.46
CA THR A 349 -11.47 8.79 29.01
C THR A 349 -10.13 9.34 28.53
N ILE A 350 -10.02 9.64 27.22
CA ILE A 350 -8.85 10.32 26.66
C ILE A 350 -8.86 11.76 27.21
N GLN A 351 -7.90 12.11 28.07
CA GLN A 351 -7.69 13.48 28.48
C GLN A 351 -6.64 14.15 27.59
N ILE A 352 -7.07 15.22 26.90
CA ILE A 352 -6.16 16.14 26.18
C ILE A 352 -5.48 17.00 27.23
N LYS A 353 -4.18 16.77 27.48
CA LYS A 353 -3.46 17.48 28.56
C LYS A 353 -2.80 18.79 28.11
N THR A 354 -2.41 18.91 26.84
CA THR A 354 -1.73 20.11 26.32
C THR A 354 -1.94 20.25 24.81
N ILE A 355 -2.24 21.47 24.34
CA ILE A 355 -2.11 21.87 22.94
C ILE A 355 -0.80 22.66 22.85
N ALA A 356 0.17 22.18 22.09
CA ALA A 356 1.39 22.94 21.82
C ALA A 356 1.38 23.41 20.36
N LEU A 357 1.52 24.72 20.17
CA LEU A 357 1.79 25.33 18.87
C LEU A 357 3.31 25.45 18.75
N HIS A 358 3.93 24.79 17.78
CA HIS A 358 5.36 24.95 17.50
C HIS A 358 5.52 25.62 16.13
N CYS A 359 6.07 26.84 16.12
CA CYS A 359 6.62 27.46 14.92
C CYS A 359 8.02 26.89 14.70
N VAL A 360 8.24 26.16 13.60
CA VAL A 360 9.59 25.85 13.13
C VAL A 360 9.98 26.94 12.12
N LEU A 361 10.63 28.00 12.61
CA LEU A 361 11.30 29.00 11.78
C LEU A 361 12.74 28.53 11.53
N ALA A 362 13.08 28.12 10.32
CA ALA A 362 14.47 27.96 9.91
C ALA A 362 14.93 29.21 9.15
N GLY A 363 15.78 30.03 9.78
CA GLY A 363 16.67 30.94 9.06
C GLY A 363 16.20 32.37 8.83
N ALA A 364 15.96 33.14 9.89
CA ALA A 364 16.19 34.58 9.86
C ALA A 364 16.88 35.00 11.15
N THR A 365 18.16 35.36 11.07
CA THR A 365 18.86 36.12 12.10
C THR A 365 18.10 37.42 12.34
N LEU A 366 17.40 37.51 13.47
CA LEU A 366 16.89 38.77 14.00
C LEU A 366 17.83 39.20 15.12
N GLU A 367 18.77 40.08 14.75
CA GLU A 367 19.42 40.98 15.70
C GLU A 367 18.35 41.86 16.36
N SER A 368 18.60 42.14 17.63
CA SER A 368 17.79 42.89 18.60
C SER A 368 17.06 44.13 18.10
N ILE A 369 15.79 44.28 18.51
CA ILE A 369 15.25 45.51 19.14
C ILE A 369 14.40 45.10 20.34
#